data_AF-A0A1C5I6M7-F1
#
_entry.id   AF-A0A1C5I6M7-F1
#
_cell.length_a   1.000
_cell.length_b   1.000
_cell.length_c   1.000
_cell.angle_alpha   90.00
_cell.angle_beta   90.00
_cell.angle_gamma   90.00
#
_symmetry.space_group_name_H-M   'P 1'
#
loop_
_entity.id
_entity.type
_entity.pdbx_description
1 polymer ?
#
loop_
_entity_poly.entity_id
_entity_poly.type
_entity_poly.pdbx_seq_one_letter_code
_entity_poly.pdbx_strand_id
1 'polypeptide(L)'
;MTTADEITDVTRTCQDSPSTAALVAALESAWTAIRAQHTEVPAAVLVVGSGSPTKPNQGMKWGHFAALRWQAGDNQLPEILISGEGLSREPEAVFTTLLHEATHALADVRGVQDTSRQGRWHNKKFATLAAELGLSTTKDDKLGYSPCTLTDLTRARYRTSIAGLADALRFHRHPEPTGEGKARTNNNNGFTCECECPRKLRISKAAFEEGPIVCASCGTAFLPEEIDRDTYEHPTFATGTAAGGDQDQDQDDADDSEDDDPMVFYDPTGERYGLPTYPFKFAPDGLLTRRQLRTRDLRPGGQEPAAQILWRRGKRVAYLFRLDLAVPKRTATPAQRAAIDKALTARRTCPDCGQVKPYYIPRRTGTCLDCPGGSQ
;
A
#
# COMPACT_ATOMS: atom_id res chain seq x y z
N MET A 1 72.51 11.19 6.75
CA MET A 1 71.86 12.51 6.97
C MET A 1 70.48 12.43 6.36
N THR A 2 69.47 12.87 7.10
CA THR A 2 68.10 13.16 6.62
C THR A 2 68.16 14.15 5.44
N THR A 3 67.17 14.24 4.54
CA THR A 3 65.77 14.57 4.83
C THR A 3 64.77 13.74 4.02
N ALA A 4 63.76 13.18 4.69
CA ALA A 4 62.48 12.88 4.06
C ALA A 4 61.67 14.18 4.04
N ASP A 5 60.95 14.45 2.95
CA ASP A 5 60.07 15.61 2.85
C ASP A 5 58.96 15.56 3.92
N GLU A 6 58.71 16.69 4.58
CA GLU A 6 57.53 16.89 5.40
C GLU A 6 56.28 16.88 4.52
N ILE A 7 55.58 15.74 4.47
CA ILE A 7 54.20 15.70 3.98
C ILE A 7 53.40 16.64 4.89
N THR A 8 53.03 17.77 4.30
CA THR A 8 52.44 18.88 5.03
C THR A 8 51.02 18.51 5.47
N ASP A 9 50.69 18.75 6.73
CA ASP A 9 49.40 18.39 7.34
C ASP A 9 48.22 19.04 6.58
N VAL A 10 47.50 18.22 5.81
CA VAL A 10 46.34 18.63 4.99
C VAL A 10 45.04 18.66 5.81
N THR A 11 45.08 18.30 7.09
CA THR A 11 43.89 18.02 7.92
C THR A 11 43.43 19.16 8.84
N ARG A 12 44.09 20.32 8.81
CA ARG A 12 43.81 21.49 9.68
C ARG A 12 42.45 22.18 9.48
N THR A 13 41.56 21.65 8.64
CA THR A 13 40.18 22.14 8.43
C THR A 13 39.11 21.05 8.58
N CYS A 14 39.45 19.89 9.15
CA CYS A 14 38.43 18.92 9.54
C CYS A 14 37.53 19.50 10.66
N GLN A 15 36.27 19.04 10.73
CA GLN A 15 35.37 19.46 11.81
C GLN A 15 35.77 18.77 13.12
N ASP A 16 36.54 19.48 13.94
CA ASP A 16 37.06 19.05 15.25
C ASP A 16 35.97 18.99 16.34
N SER A 17 35.02 18.06 16.15
CA SER A 17 33.96 17.64 17.07
C SER A 17 32.87 18.69 17.42
N PRO A 18 31.59 18.27 17.46
CA PRO A 18 31.09 16.95 17.08
C PRO A 18 31.07 16.77 15.55
N SER A 19 31.31 15.55 15.06
CA SER A 19 31.32 15.25 13.63
C SER A 19 30.33 14.15 13.25
N THR A 20 29.68 14.31 12.09
CA THR A 20 28.79 13.29 11.52
C THR A 20 29.52 11.98 11.23
N ALA A 21 30.81 12.04 10.87
CA ALA A 21 31.64 10.86 10.64
C ALA A 21 31.78 10.01 11.92
N ALA A 22 32.03 10.62 13.09
CA ALA A 22 32.13 9.89 14.35
C ALA A 22 30.79 9.24 14.75
N LEU A 23 29.67 9.93 14.54
CA LEU A 23 28.33 9.39 14.75
C LEU A 23 28.05 8.16 13.87
N VAL A 24 28.29 8.27 12.56
CA VAL A 24 28.06 7.17 11.62
C VAL A 24 28.99 5.99 11.93
N ALA A 25 30.27 6.23 12.21
CA ALA A 25 31.21 5.18 12.60
C ALA A 25 30.79 4.44 13.88
N ALA A 26 30.21 5.13 14.86
CA ALA A 26 29.67 4.50 16.07
C ALA A 26 28.42 3.65 15.78
N LEU A 27 27.53 4.11 14.90
CA LEU A 27 26.36 3.35 14.43
C LEU A 27 26.78 2.10 13.62
N GLU A 28 27.74 2.22 12.71
CA GLU A 28 28.28 1.09 11.93
C GLU A 28 29.02 0.08 12.83
N SER A 29 29.74 0.55 13.85
CA SER A 29 30.37 -0.29 14.86
C SER A 29 29.33 -1.05 15.69
N ALA A 30 28.23 -0.40 16.05
CA ALA A 30 27.10 -1.03 16.74
C ALA A 30 26.40 -2.08 15.85
N TRP A 31 26.16 -1.78 14.57
CA TRP A 31 25.60 -2.75 13.60
C TRP A 31 26.53 -3.94 13.39
N THR A 32 27.84 -3.70 13.27
CA THR A 32 28.86 -4.75 13.16
C THR A 32 28.87 -5.66 14.38
N ALA A 33 28.73 -5.10 15.59
CA ALA A 33 28.60 -5.89 16.81
C ALA A 33 27.33 -6.76 16.83
N ILE A 34 26.18 -6.24 16.36
CA ILE A 34 24.93 -7.01 16.23
C ILE A 34 25.14 -8.19 15.26
N ARG A 35 25.70 -7.94 14.07
CA ARG A 35 25.98 -8.98 13.07
C ARG A 35 26.97 -10.04 13.54
N ALA A 36 27.95 -9.66 14.36
CA ALA A 36 28.90 -10.60 14.95
C ALA A 36 28.25 -11.59 15.94
N GLN A 37 27.10 -11.23 16.52
CA GLN A 37 26.31 -12.14 17.38
C GLN A 37 25.20 -12.86 16.60
N HIS A 38 24.66 -12.23 15.55
CA HIS A 38 23.54 -12.72 14.76
C HIS A 38 23.94 -12.72 13.28
N THR A 39 24.63 -13.79 12.84
CA THR A 39 25.30 -13.86 11.54
C THR A 39 24.36 -13.85 10.32
N GLU A 40 23.07 -14.14 10.53
CA GLU A 40 22.01 -13.98 9.52
C GLU A 40 21.61 -12.51 9.28
N VAL A 41 21.97 -11.58 10.19
CA VAL A 41 21.70 -10.15 9.99
C VAL A 41 22.64 -9.62 8.88
N PRO A 42 22.09 -9.09 7.78
CA PRO A 42 22.88 -8.74 6.60
C PRO A 42 23.75 -7.50 6.84
N ALA A 43 24.76 -7.32 6.00
CA ALA A 43 25.39 -6.01 5.84
C ALA A 43 24.33 -5.03 5.33
N ALA A 44 24.39 -3.77 5.77
CA ALA A 44 23.41 -2.74 5.43
C ALA A 44 24.10 -1.39 5.30
N VAL A 45 23.51 -0.48 4.53
CA VAL A 45 23.89 0.94 4.51
C VAL A 45 23.17 1.65 5.65
N LEU A 46 23.92 2.28 6.55
CA LEU A 46 23.35 3.04 7.66
C LEU A 46 23.21 4.52 7.26
N VAL A 47 22.01 5.08 7.44
CA VAL A 47 21.68 6.46 7.07
C VAL A 47 21.11 7.19 8.29
N VAL A 48 21.53 8.42 8.53
CA VAL A 48 20.87 9.30 9.51
C VAL A 48 19.93 10.25 8.76
N GLY A 49 18.63 10.15 9.00
CA GLY A 49 17.60 10.84 8.21
C GLY A 49 16.50 11.50 9.05
N SER A 50 15.50 12.07 8.38
CA SER A 50 14.29 12.58 9.05
C SER A 50 13.42 11.42 9.54
N GLY A 51 13.15 11.38 10.84
CA GLY A 51 12.09 10.57 11.43
C GLY A 51 10.75 11.30 11.55
N SER A 52 10.75 12.61 11.25
CA SER A 52 9.63 13.50 11.53
C SER A 52 8.36 13.06 10.79
N PRO A 53 7.19 13.09 11.46
CA PRO A 53 5.95 12.68 10.83
C PRO A 53 5.57 13.64 9.70
N THR A 54 4.98 13.11 8.62
CA THR A 54 4.46 13.95 7.52
C THR A 54 3.07 14.51 7.80
N LYS A 55 2.41 14.03 8.87
CA LYS A 55 1.03 14.37 9.24
C LYS A 55 0.91 14.43 10.77
N PRO A 56 0.15 15.38 11.36
CA PRO A 56 0.05 15.52 12.83
C PRO A 56 -0.47 14.30 13.59
N ASN A 57 -1.11 13.35 12.92
CA ASN A 57 -1.64 12.11 13.51
C ASN A 57 -0.68 10.90 13.41
N GLN A 58 0.53 11.10 12.88
CA GLN A 58 1.61 10.11 12.86
C GLN A 58 2.57 10.36 14.03
N GLY A 59 3.04 9.29 14.66
CA GLY A 59 4.13 9.38 15.63
C GLY A 59 5.48 9.56 14.95
N MET A 60 6.45 10.08 15.70
CA MET A 60 7.86 10.13 15.30
C MET A 60 8.39 8.73 14.97
N LYS A 61 9.06 8.58 13.82
CA LYS A 61 9.62 7.32 13.35
C LYS A 61 11.08 7.22 13.74
N TRP A 62 11.42 6.37 14.72
CA TRP A 62 12.77 6.30 15.26
C TRP A 62 13.79 5.63 14.34
N GLY A 63 13.36 4.67 13.51
CA GLY A 63 14.21 3.98 12.55
C GLY A 63 13.42 3.42 11.37
N HIS A 64 14.14 2.88 10.37
CA HIS A 64 13.54 2.13 9.27
C HIS A 64 14.49 1.13 8.64
N PHE A 65 14.05 -0.12 8.53
CA PHE A 65 14.55 -1.08 7.57
C PHE A 65 13.87 -0.95 6.20
N ALA A 66 14.67 -0.86 5.14
CA ALA A 66 14.22 -1.01 3.75
C ALA A 66 15.11 -2.01 2.98
N ALA A 67 14.53 -3.11 2.52
CA ALA A 67 15.24 -4.13 1.74
C ALA A 67 15.70 -3.59 0.37
N LEU A 68 16.88 -4.05 -0.08
CA LEU A 68 17.42 -3.86 -1.44
C LEU A 68 17.49 -2.39 -1.94
N ARG A 69 17.59 -1.42 -1.02
CA ARG A 69 17.51 0.02 -1.33
C ARG A 69 18.77 0.58 -2.00
N TRP A 70 19.92 -0.05 -1.81
CA TRP A 70 21.23 0.44 -2.27
C TRP A 70 21.90 -0.55 -3.23
N GLN A 71 22.67 -0.05 -4.20
CA GLN A 71 23.49 -0.86 -5.09
C GLN A 71 24.98 -0.69 -4.72
N ALA A 72 25.70 -1.80 -4.54
CA ALA A 72 27.12 -1.83 -4.19
C ALA A 72 27.87 -2.88 -5.03
N GLY A 73 28.45 -2.43 -6.15
CA GLY A 73 28.95 -3.34 -7.19
C GLY A 73 27.80 -4.15 -7.77
N ASP A 74 27.93 -5.48 -7.79
CA ASP A 74 26.87 -6.39 -8.23
C ASP A 74 25.82 -6.71 -7.14
N ASN A 75 26.03 -6.27 -5.89
CA ASN A 75 25.15 -6.58 -4.76
C ASN A 75 24.11 -5.48 -4.51
N GLN A 76 22.86 -5.87 -4.25
CA GLN A 76 21.88 -4.99 -3.61
C GLN A 76 22.01 -5.11 -2.08
N LEU A 77 21.99 -3.98 -1.37
CA LEU A 77 22.07 -3.90 0.09
C LEU A 77 20.81 -3.25 0.68
N PRO A 78 20.36 -3.69 1.87
CA PRO A 78 19.32 -3.02 2.63
C PRO A 78 19.82 -1.68 3.23
N GLU A 79 18.87 -0.80 3.51
CA GLU A 79 19.06 0.43 4.29
C GLU A 79 18.59 0.24 5.73
N ILE A 80 19.35 0.79 6.67
CA ILE A 80 18.92 1.07 8.04
C ILE A 80 18.96 2.58 8.26
N LEU A 81 17.80 3.22 8.20
CA LEU A 81 17.66 4.61 8.60
C LEU A 81 17.53 4.70 10.12
N ILE A 82 18.30 5.60 10.74
CA ILE A 82 18.10 6.06 12.12
C ILE A 82 17.65 7.53 12.06
N SER A 83 16.59 7.85 12.79
CA SER A 83 16.10 9.24 12.87
C SER A 83 17.11 10.13 13.59
N GLY A 84 17.47 11.24 12.96
CA GLY A 84 18.32 12.27 13.54
C GLY A 84 17.70 12.90 14.80
N GLU A 85 16.36 12.98 14.86
CA GLU A 85 15.61 13.39 16.05
C GLU A 85 15.69 12.34 17.16
N GLY A 86 15.67 11.06 16.78
CA GLY A 86 15.81 9.92 17.67
C GLY A 86 17.16 9.81 18.37
N LEU A 87 18.18 10.56 17.94
CA LEU A 87 19.48 10.68 18.59
C LEU A 87 19.45 11.50 19.89
N SER A 88 18.35 12.23 20.15
CA SER A 88 18.11 12.93 21.43
C SER A 88 17.76 12.00 22.59
N ARG A 89 17.48 10.72 22.32
CA ARG A 89 17.13 9.70 23.32
C ARG A 89 18.38 9.06 23.89
N GLU A 90 18.22 8.41 25.04
CA GLU A 90 19.29 7.63 25.69
C GLU A 90 19.98 6.65 24.71
N PRO A 91 21.31 6.42 24.84
CA PRO A 91 22.08 5.56 23.92
C PRO A 91 21.51 4.15 23.79
N GLU A 92 20.93 3.61 24.87
CA GLU A 92 20.24 2.32 24.86
C GLU A 92 18.95 2.32 24.04
N ALA A 93 18.22 3.43 23.96
CA ALA A 93 17.03 3.56 23.13
C ALA A 93 17.40 3.67 21.64
N VAL A 94 18.53 4.31 21.33
CA VAL A 94 19.12 4.30 19.98
C VAL A 94 19.59 2.89 19.62
N PHE A 95 20.29 2.19 20.50
CA PHE A 95 20.71 0.80 20.28
C PHE A 95 19.51 -0.18 20.19
N THR A 96 18.46 0.03 20.98
CA THR A 96 17.18 -0.71 20.86
C THR A 96 16.57 -0.50 19.48
N THR A 97 16.67 0.71 18.92
CA THR A 97 16.20 1.00 17.55
C THR A 97 17.03 0.24 16.51
N LEU A 98 18.36 0.17 16.66
CA LEU A 98 19.20 -0.67 15.78
C LEU A 98 18.81 -2.16 15.83
N LEU A 99 18.56 -2.73 17.02
CA LEU A 99 18.08 -4.11 17.15
C LEU A 99 16.64 -4.30 16.61
N HIS A 100 15.79 -3.27 16.68
CA HIS A 100 14.46 -3.28 16.08
C HIS A 100 14.56 -3.39 14.55
N GLU A 101 15.36 -2.54 13.90
CA GLU A 101 15.55 -2.62 12.44
C GLU A 101 16.32 -3.90 12.03
N ALA A 102 17.22 -4.41 12.88
CA ALA A 102 17.83 -5.73 12.70
C ALA A 102 16.82 -6.87 12.78
N THR A 103 15.74 -6.72 13.54
CA THR A 103 14.63 -7.70 13.59
C THR A 103 13.92 -7.76 12.24
N HIS A 104 13.65 -6.61 11.63
CA HIS A 104 13.10 -6.53 10.28
C HIS A 104 14.08 -7.08 9.22
N ALA A 105 15.38 -6.81 9.35
CA ALA A 105 16.40 -7.35 8.44
C ALA A 105 16.51 -8.89 8.53
N LEU A 106 16.46 -9.45 9.74
CA LEU A 106 16.40 -10.91 9.97
C LEU A 106 15.10 -11.50 9.42
N ALA A 107 13.97 -10.79 9.57
CA ALA A 107 12.70 -11.21 9.03
C ALA A 107 12.73 -11.28 7.49
N ASP A 108 13.32 -10.28 6.83
CA ASP A 108 13.49 -10.22 5.38
C ASP A 108 14.37 -11.36 4.86
N VAL A 109 15.57 -11.56 5.44
CA VAL A 109 16.49 -12.67 5.10
C VAL A 109 15.81 -14.04 5.25
N ARG A 110 14.98 -14.22 6.28
CA ARG A 110 14.23 -15.47 6.52
C ARG A 110 12.88 -15.57 5.78
N GLY A 111 12.50 -14.57 4.98
CA GLY A 111 11.20 -14.52 4.28
C GLY A 111 9.97 -14.45 5.21
N VAL A 112 10.16 -13.99 6.45
CA VAL A 112 9.13 -13.94 7.49
C VAL A 112 8.36 -12.63 7.42
N GLN A 113 7.06 -12.70 7.08
CA GLN A 113 6.19 -11.53 7.22
C GLN A 113 5.88 -11.23 8.71
N ASP A 114 6.64 -10.30 9.27
CA ASP A 114 6.66 -9.89 10.68
C ASP A 114 5.73 -8.68 10.99
N THR A 115 5.39 -7.89 9.98
CA THR A 115 4.48 -6.74 10.07
C THR A 115 3.23 -6.88 9.21
N SER A 116 2.23 -6.04 9.49
CA SER A 116 0.96 -5.95 8.77
C SER A 116 0.40 -4.52 8.83
N ARG A 117 -0.79 -4.29 8.25
CA ARG A 117 -1.43 -2.96 8.17
C ARG A 117 -0.54 -1.87 7.52
N GLN A 118 0.28 -2.27 6.54
CA GLN A 118 1.34 -1.46 5.90
C GLN A 118 2.43 -1.04 6.91
N GLY A 119 3.14 -2.01 7.49
CA GLY A 119 4.22 -1.78 8.49
C GLY A 119 3.74 -1.38 9.89
N ARG A 120 2.56 -0.74 10.01
CA ARG A 120 2.06 -0.18 11.28
C ARG A 120 1.81 -1.18 12.41
N TRP A 121 1.60 -2.47 12.12
CA TRP A 121 1.30 -3.48 13.14
C TRP A 121 2.32 -4.61 13.13
N HIS A 122 3.11 -4.68 14.19
CA HIS A 122 4.14 -5.70 14.43
C HIS A 122 3.46 -6.93 15.03
N ASN A 123 3.54 -8.07 14.35
CA ASN A 123 2.79 -9.27 14.70
C ASN A 123 3.60 -10.19 15.65
N LYS A 124 3.06 -11.34 16.05
CA LYS A 124 3.75 -12.26 16.98
C LYS A 124 5.08 -12.79 16.43
N LYS A 125 5.26 -12.88 15.11
CA LYS A 125 6.52 -13.30 14.48
C LYS A 125 7.62 -12.25 14.65
N PHE A 126 7.28 -10.95 14.60
CA PHE A 126 8.20 -9.89 15.00
C PHE A 126 8.66 -10.09 16.44
N ALA A 127 7.74 -10.34 17.38
CA ALA A 127 8.08 -10.59 18.78
C ALA A 127 9.02 -11.81 18.97
N THR A 128 8.82 -12.88 18.20
CA THR A 128 9.72 -14.05 18.20
C THR A 128 11.13 -13.68 17.72
N LEU A 129 11.26 -13.03 16.56
CA LEU A 129 12.56 -12.63 16.01
C LEU A 129 13.26 -11.57 16.87
N ALA A 130 12.50 -10.63 17.44
CA ALA A 130 13.02 -9.63 18.38
C ALA A 130 13.61 -10.31 19.63
N ALA A 131 12.95 -11.34 20.16
CA ALA A 131 13.46 -12.13 21.28
C ALA A 131 14.73 -12.92 20.92
N GLU A 132 14.86 -13.45 19.69
CA GLU A 132 16.11 -14.06 19.20
C GLU A 132 17.27 -13.06 19.13
N LEU A 133 16.98 -11.80 18.78
CA LEU A 133 17.95 -10.68 18.82
C LEU A 133 18.13 -10.07 20.22
N GLY A 134 17.49 -10.64 21.25
CA GLY A 134 17.65 -10.26 22.64
C GLY A 134 16.86 -9.03 23.10
N LEU A 135 15.78 -8.68 22.39
CA LEU A 135 14.78 -7.69 22.81
C LEU A 135 13.62 -8.32 23.59
N SER A 136 13.09 -7.59 24.57
CA SER A 136 11.81 -7.88 25.18
C SER A 136 10.72 -6.99 24.56
N THR A 137 9.65 -7.57 24.04
CA THR A 137 8.56 -6.80 23.39
C THR A 137 7.30 -6.71 24.26
N THR A 138 6.69 -5.53 24.32
CA THR A 138 5.38 -5.30 24.95
C THR A 138 4.31 -5.12 23.87
N LYS A 139 3.14 -5.76 24.04
CA LYS A 139 2.02 -5.59 23.11
C LYS A 139 1.34 -4.22 23.32
N ASP A 140 1.29 -3.42 22.27
CA ASP A 140 0.49 -2.20 22.17
C ASP A 140 -0.72 -2.38 21.24
N ASP A 141 -1.81 -1.67 21.50
CA ASP A 141 -3.09 -1.83 20.79
C ASP A 141 -3.16 -1.09 19.43
N LYS A 142 -2.16 -0.28 19.09
CA LYS A 142 -2.03 0.41 17.80
C LYS A 142 -0.88 -0.15 16.96
N LEU A 143 0.26 -0.42 17.59
CA LEU A 143 1.53 -0.78 16.96
C LEU A 143 1.82 -2.29 16.99
N GLY A 144 1.09 -3.07 17.78
CA GLY A 144 1.39 -4.47 18.03
C GLY A 144 2.63 -4.61 18.94
N TYR A 145 3.53 -5.53 18.62
CA TYR A 145 4.74 -5.80 19.42
C TYR A 145 5.93 -4.85 19.12
N SER A 146 5.66 -3.65 18.58
CA SER A 146 6.69 -2.66 18.23
C SER A 146 7.45 -2.10 19.45
N PRO A 147 6.78 -1.78 20.59
CA PRO A 147 7.48 -1.33 21.79
C PRO A 147 8.37 -2.43 22.34
N CYS A 148 9.66 -2.16 22.41
CA CYS A 148 10.67 -3.11 22.84
C CYS A 148 11.72 -2.46 23.75
N THR A 149 12.39 -3.29 24.55
CA THR A 149 13.51 -2.90 25.42
C THR A 149 14.62 -3.94 25.35
N LEU A 150 15.86 -3.54 25.69
CA LEU A 150 16.96 -4.50 25.85
C LEU A 150 16.70 -5.41 27.05
N THR A 151 16.91 -6.72 26.91
CA THR A 151 17.07 -7.59 28.07
C THR A 151 18.39 -7.30 28.79
N ASP A 152 18.51 -7.67 30.06
CA ASP A 152 19.75 -7.44 30.84
C ASP A 152 20.96 -8.18 30.25
N LEU A 153 20.75 -9.37 29.67
CA LEU A 153 21.80 -10.11 28.96
C LEU A 153 22.27 -9.34 27.71
N THR A 154 21.35 -8.75 26.95
CA THR A 154 21.64 -7.93 25.76
C THR A 154 22.37 -6.65 26.15
N ARG A 155 21.92 -5.96 27.18
CA ARG A 155 22.56 -4.78 27.76
C ARG A 155 24.00 -5.08 28.20
N ALA A 156 24.21 -6.19 28.91
CA ALA A 156 25.54 -6.63 29.34
C ALA A 156 26.44 -7.02 28.15
N ARG A 157 25.89 -7.68 27.12
CA ARG A 157 26.61 -8.11 25.91
C ARG A 157 27.08 -6.92 25.06
N TYR A 158 26.22 -5.93 24.84
CA TYR A 158 26.49 -4.78 23.97
C TYR A 158 26.99 -3.53 24.73
N ARG A 159 27.37 -3.65 26.01
CA ARG A 159 27.83 -2.54 26.86
C ARG A 159 28.86 -1.62 26.19
N THR A 160 29.80 -2.18 25.44
CA THR A 160 30.87 -1.41 24.76
C THR A 160 30.33 -0.66 23.55
N SER A 161 29.45 -1.27 22.76
CA SER A 161 28.78 -0.62 21.63
C SER A 161 27.86 0.51 22.11
N ILE A 162 27.12 0.28 23.20
CA ILE A 162 26.24 1.28 23.83
C ILE A 162 27.06 2.45 24.38
N ALA A 163 28.21 2.20 25.01
CA ALA A 163 29.13 3.24 25.45
C ALA A 163 29.72 4.05 24.28
N GLY A 164 30.12 3.39 23.18
CA GLY A 164 30.59 4.08 21.97
C GLY A 164 29.51 4.96 21.33
N LEU A 165 28.24 4.52 21.33
CA LEU A 165 27.12 5.39 20.96
C LEU A 165 26.94 6.55 21.95
N ALA A 166 27.04 6.28 23.26
CA ALA A 166 26.97 7.32 24.29
C ALA A 166 28.05 8.39 24.11
N ASP A 167 29.21 8.05 23.55
CA ASP A 167 30.28 8.99 23.24
C ASP A 167 30.05 9.79 21.95
N ALA A 168 29.37 9.20 20.96
CA ALA A 168 29.13 9.83 19.66
C ALA A 168 27.81 10.64 19.57
N LEU A 169 26.81 10.33 20.40
CA LEU A 169 25.53 11.03 20.49
C LEU A 169 25.70 12.40 21.17
N ARG A 170 26.25 13.37 20.42
CA ARG A 170 26.56 14.74 20.88
C ARG A 170 25.64 15.82 20.28
N PHE A 171 24.87 15.46 19.26
CA PHE A 171 23.96 16.34 18.55
C PHE A 171 22.79 15.52 17.99
N HIS A 172 21.67 16.18 17.74
CA HIS A 172 20.47 15.58 17.19
C HIS A 172 19.76 16.58 16.27
N ARG A 173 18.90 16.08 15.40
CA ARG A 173 18.05 16.90 14.52
C ARG A 173 16.83 17.39 15.29
N HIS A 174 16.40 18.62 15.10
CA HIS A 174 15.11 19.07 15.63
C HIS A 174 13.95 18.48 14.80
N PRO A 175 12.81 18.14 15.42
CA PRO A 175 11.61 17.72 14.69
C PRO A 175 11.17 18.76 13.66
N GLU A 176 10.80 18.32 12.47
CA GLU A 176 10.15 19.19 11.49
C GLU A 176 8.76 19.58 11.98
N PRO A 177 8.34 20.84 11.81
CA PRO A 177 6.98 21.24 12.10
C PRO A 177 6.04 20.58 11.11
N THR A 178 5.22 19.63 11.57
CA THR A 178 4.01 19.28 10.84
C THR A 178 3.13 20.54 10.81
N GLY A 179 2.89 21.09 9.62
CA GLY A 179 1.93 22.20 9.46
C GLY A 179 0.57 21.84 10.06
N GLU A 180 -0.21 22.85 10.46
CA GLU A 180 -1.50 22.69 11.14
C GLU A 180 -2.52 21.90 10.30
N GLY A 181 -2.41 20.58 10.37
CA GLY A 181 -3.29 19.67 9.66
C GLY A 181 -4.67 19.75 10.26
N LYS A 182 -5.57 20.49 9.58
CA LYS A 182 -7.02 20.50 9.88
C LYS A 182 -7.46 19.07 10.17
N ALA A 183 -7.94 18.82 11.39
CA ALA A 183 -8.31 17.50 11.85
C ALA A 183 -9.47 16.96 10.99
N ARG A 184 -9.14 16.14 9.98
CA ARG A 184 -10.16 15.38 9.23
C ARG A 184 -10.77 14.36 10.16
N THR A 185 -11.99 14.65 10.62
CA THR A 185 -12.86 13.72 11.31
C THR A 185 -13.09 12.50 10.42
N ASN A 186 -12.50 11.38 10.81
CA ASN A 186 -12.58 10.12 10.07
C ASN A 186 -13.99 9.53 10.22
N ASN A 187 -14.89 9.85 9.29
CA ASN A 187 -16.28 9.38 9.28
C ASN A 187 -16.45 7.95 8.73
N ASN A 188 -15.48 7.05 8.98
CA ASN A 188 -15.53 5.65 8.56
C ASN A 188 -16.70 4.84 9.16
N ASN A 189 -17.51 5.44 10.03
CA ASN A 189 -18.81 4.94 10.42
C ASN A 189 -19.92 5.57 9.55
N GLY A 190 -19.86 5.36 8.23
CA GLY A 190 -20.90 5.86 7.33
C GLY A 190 -22.26 5.28 7.71
N PHE A 191 -23.24 6.17 7.80
CA PHE A 191 -24.67 5.90 7.96
C PHE A 191 -25.16 5.06 6.76
N THR A 192 -25.94 4.02 7.01
CA THR A 192 -26.39 3.08 5.98
C THR A 192 -27.86 3.33 5.67
N CYS A 193 -28.17 3.48 4.38
CA CYS A 193 -29.51 3.82 3.90
C CYS A 193 -29.90 2.88 2.75
N GLU A 194 -31.15 2.44 2.70
CA GLU A 194 -31.64 1.42 1.80
C GLU A 194 -32.80 1.95 0.93
N CYS A 195 -32.74 1.67 -0.39
CA CYS A 195 -33.94 1.78 -1.24
C CYS A 195 -34.83 0.55 -1.00
N GLU A 196 -36.10 0.67 -1.35
CA GLU A 196 -37.03 -0.44 -1.53
C GLU A 196 -36.56 -1.44 -2.62
N CYS A 197 -35.86 -0.98 -3.65
CA CYS A 197 -35.12 -1.88 -4.55
C CYS A 197 -33.81 -2.38 -3.88
N PRO A 198 -33.16 -3.48 -4.35
CA PRO A 198 -32.00 -4.11 -3.71
C PRO A 198 -30.66 -3.32 -3.67
N ARG A 199 -30.69 -1.98 -3.61
CA ARG A 199 -29.53 -1.10 -3.49
C ARG A 199 -29.44 -0.51 -2.08
N LYS A 200 -28.23 -0.54 -1.54
CA LYS A 200 -27.85 0.11 -0.28
C LYS A 200 -26.79 1.18 -0.56
N LEU A 201 -26.87 2.30 0.13
CA LEU A 201 -25.92 3.40 0.10
C LEU A 201 -25.29 3.54 1.49
N ARG A 202 -24.02 3.97 1.53
CA ARG A 202 -23.34 4.32 2.77
C ARG A 202 -22.75 5.73 2.65
N ILE A 203 -23.19 6.64 3.50
CA ILE A 203 -22.88 8.08 3.45
C ILE A 203 -22.62 8.64 4.85
N SER A 204 -22.09 9.86 5.00
CA SER A 204 -22.03 10.50 6.33
C SER A 204 -23.43 10.92 6.80
N LYS A 205 -23.65 10.99 8.12
CA LYS A 205 -24.94 11.47 8.68
C LYS A 205 -25.24 12.91 8.21
N ALA A 206 -24.24 13.79 8.25
CA ALA A 206 -24.36 15.17 7.80
C ALA A 206 -24.81 15.27 6.33
N ALA A 207 -24.22 14.48 5.42
CA ALA A 207 -24.59 14.48 4.01
C ALA A 207 -25.91 13.74 3.69
N PHE A 208 -26.51 13.04 4.67
CA PHE A 208 -27.91 12.60 4.62
C PHE A 208 -28.86 13.68 5.16
N GLU A 209 -28.43 14.45 6.17
CA GLU A 209 -29.18 15.58 6.73
C GLU A 209 -29.17 16.82 5.80
N GLU A 210 -28.16 16.97 4.92
CA GLU A 210 -28.10 17.97 3.85
C GLU A 210 -29.26 17.85 2.85
N GLY A 211 -29.77 16.64 2.62
CA GLY A 211 -30.99 16.48 1.87
C GLY A 211 -31.36 15.05 1.45
N PRO A 212 -32.58 14.88 0.92
CA PRO A 212 -33.14 13.58 0.55
C PRO A 212 -32.40 12.94 -0.63
N ILE A 213 -31.81 11.77 -0.40
CA ILE A 213 -31.09 11.03 -1.45
C ILE A 213 -32.06 10.10 -2.17
N VAL A 214 -32.53 10.51 -3.35
CA VAL A 214 -33.47 9.72 -4.15
C VAL A 214 -32.74 8.77 -5.10
N CYS A 215 -33.25 7.54 -5.13
CA CYS A 215 -32.69 6.48 -5.92
C CYS A 215 -33.14 6.59 -7.38
N ALA A 216 -32.26 7.04 -8.29
CA ALA A 216 -32.62 7.32 -9.69
C ALA A 216 -33.34 6.18 -10.45
N SER A 217 -33.26 4.91 -10.01
CA SER A 217 -34.00 3.79 -10.61
C SER A 217 -35.05 3.09 -9.71
N CYS A 218 -35.43 3.66 -8.57
CA CYS A 218 -36.68 3.31 -7.87
C CYS A 218 -37.57 4.56 -7.69
N GLY A 219 -36.98 5.72 -7.42
CA GLY A 219 -37.69 6.99 -7.17
C GLY A 219 -37.98 7.25 -5.71
N THR A 220 -37.86 6.23 -4.86
CA THR A 220 -37.94 6.38 -3.41
C THR A 220 -36.63 6.93 -2.85
N ALA A 221 -36.70 7.53 -1.68
CA ALA A 221 -35.53 7.86 -0.88
C ALA A 221 -34.77 6.58 -0.46
N PHE A 222 -33.44 6.68 -0.36
CA PHE A 222 -32.66 5.79 0.48
C PHE A 222 -32.89 6.20 1.94
N LEU A 223 -33.42 5.30 2.78
CA LEU A 223 -33.70 5.59 4.20
C LEU A 223 -32.97 4.60 5.11
N PRO A 224 -32.50 5.03 6.30
CA PRO A 224 -32.02 4.11 7.33
C PRO A 224 -33.15 3.22 7.84
N GLU A 225 -32.79 2.09 8.46
CA GLU A 225 -33.72 1.10 9.03
C GLU A 225 -34.58 1.67 10.19
N GLU A 226 -34.13 2.78 10.77
CA GLU A 226 -34.76 3.49 11.90
C GLU A 226 -35.89 4.46 11.47
N ILE A 227 -35.98 4.81 10.18
CA ILE A 227 -37.04 5.69 9.66
C ILE A 227 -38.13 4.84 9.03
N ASP A 228 -39.33 4.92 9.60
CA ASP A 228 -40.53 4.35 9.00
C ASP A 228 -40.83 5.02 7.65
N ARG A 229 -41.01 4.19 6.63
CA ARG A 229 -41.13 4.59 5.24
C ARG A 229 -42.57 5.02 4.90
N ASP A 230 -43.55 4.48 5.62
CA ASP A 230 -44.97 4.77 5.40
C ASP A 230 -45.37 6.15 5.97
N THR A 231 -44.54 6.69 6.87
CA THR A 231 -44.67 8.03 7.46
C THR A 231 -43.67 9.05 6.93
N TYR A 232 -42.77 8.67 6.01
CA TYR A 232 -41.77 9.56 5.41
C TYR A 232 -42.32 10.32 4.20
N GLU A 233 -42.67 11.60 4.38
CA GLU A 233 -43.13 12.47 3.30
C GLU A 233 -42.07 12.60 2.20
N HIS A 234 -42.42 12.17 0.99
CA HIS A 234 -41.52 12.24 -0.16
C HIS A 234 -41.36 13.69 -0.66
N PRO A 235 -40.11 14.20 -0.75
CA PRO A 235 -39.87 15.52 -1.32
C PRO A 235 -40.12 15.48 -2.82
N THR A 236 -41.00 16.35 -3.28
CA THR A 236 -41.35 16.51 -4.69
C THR A 236 -40.26 17.28 -5.42
N PHE A 237 -39.34 16.55 -6.06
CA PHE A 237 -38.38 17.14 -7.00
C PHE A 237 -39.14 17.70 -8.21
N ALA A 238 -39.16 19.03 -8.35
CA ALA A 238 -39.77 19.68 -9.50
C ALA A 238 -39.05 19.26 -10.80
N THR A 239 -39.80 18.70 -11.74
CA THR A 239 -39.28 18.28 -13.06
C THR A 239 -38.98 19.51 -13.91
N GLY A 240 -37.73 19.96 -13.87
CA GLY A 240 -37.27 21.14 -14.59
C GLY A 240 -37.26 20.99 -16.10
N THR A 241 -37.99 21.86 -16.79
CA THR A 241 -37.88 22.11 -18.23
C THR A 241 -36.48 22.60 -18.61
N ALA A 242 -35.97 22.18 -19.77
CA ALA A 242 -34.64 22.53 -20.24
C ALA A 242 -34.55 23.99 -20.76
N ALA A 243 -33.58 24.75 -20.24
CA ALA A 243 -33.05 25.98 -20.85
C ALA A 243 -31.58 26.15 -20.41
N GLY A 244 -30.69 26.43 -21.38
CA GLY A 244 -29.23 26.32 -21.22
C GLY A 244 -28.51 27.50 -20.53
N GLY A 245 -27.18 27.44 -20.56
CA GLY A 245 -26.27 28.52 -20.17
C GLY A 245 -24.86 28.02 -19.85
N ASP A 246 -23.85 28.54 -20.56
CA ASP A 246 -22.42 28.31 -20.29
C ASP A 246 -21.96 28.97 -18.98
N GLN A 247 -20.91 28.41 -18.36
CA GLN A 247 -19.62 29.13 -18.18
C GLN A 247 -18.51 28.28 -17.53
N ASP A 248 -17.28 28.57 -17.95
CA ASP A 248 -16.03 27.96 -17.50
C ASP A 248 -15.62 28.36 -16.06
N GLN A 249 -14.80 27.52 -15.42
CA GLN A 249 -13.48 27.98 -14.92
C GLN A 249 -12.56 26.82 -14.48
N ASP A 250 -11.28 26.96 -14.83
CA ASP A 250 -10.17 26.05 -14.51
C ASP A 250 -9.63 26.20 -13.08
N GLN A 251 -9.00 25.15 -12.55
CA GLN A 251 -7.82 25.30 -11.68
C GLN A 251 -6.98 24.01 -11.67
N ASP A 252 -5.70 24.13 -12.05
CA ASP A 252 -4.68 23.06 -11.99
C ASP A 252 -4.15 22.83 -10.56
N ASP A 253 -3.54 21.66 -10.29
CA ASP A 253 -2.41 21.45 -9.34
C ASP A 253 -1.81 20.02 -9.47
N ALA A 254 -0.50 19.85 -9.22
CA ALA A 254 0.34 18.71 -9.70
C ALA A 254 0.81 17.65 -8.65
N ASP A 255 1.40 16.54 -9.17
CA ASP A 255 1.81 15.21 -8.60
C ASP A 255 3.03 15.21 -7.59
N ASP A 256 3.71 14.14 -7.13
CA ASP A 256 4.11 12.81 -7.70
C ASP A 256 4.50 11.72 -6.63
N SER A 257 5.54 10.88 -6.89
CA SER A 257 5.74 9.50 -6.34
C SER A 257 7.22 9.16 -5.92
N GLU A 258 7.66 7.97 -5.47
CA GLU A 258 7.86 6.65 -6.13
C GLU A 258 8.23 5.51 -5.09
N ASP A 259 7.94 4.21 -5.34
CA ASP A 259 8.53 3.00 -4.62
C ASP A 259 7.95 1.61 -5.07
N ASP A 260 8.71 0.70 -5.75
CA ASP A 260 8.37 -0.75 -5.98
C ASP A 260 9.52 -1.54 -6.71
N ASP A 261 10.17 -2.56 -6.11
CA ASP A 261 11.10 -3.51 -6.81
C ASP A 261 10.41 -4.89 -7.02
N PRO A 262 10.34 -5.42 -8.28
CA PRO A 262 9.57 -6.63 -8.59
C PRO A 262 10.26 -7.99 -8.42
N MET A 263 11.59 -8.10 -8.32
CA MET A 263 12.29 -9.38 -8.63
C MET A 263 12.09 -10.54 -7.63
N VAL A 264 11.56 -10.27 -6.44
CA VAL A 264 11.32 -11.24 -5.34
C VAL A 264 10.45 -12.46 -5.75
N PHE A 265 9.70 -12.35 -6.84
CA PHE A 265 8.76 -13.37 -7.31
C PHE A 265 9.31 -14.36 -8.35
N TYR A 266 10.64 -14.50 -8.48
CA TYR A 266 11.24 -15.44 -9.44
C TYR A 266 11.40 -16.86 -8.85
N ASP A 267 10.55 -17.78 -9.29
CA ASP A 267 10.54 -19.22 -8.96
C ASP A 267 10.16 -20.01 -10.24
N PRO A 268 11.10 -20.26 -11.17
CA PRO A 268 10.79 -20.88 -12.45
C PRO A 268 10.46 -22.38 -12.35
N THR A 269 10.80 -23.06 -11.26
CA THR A 269 10.46 -24.47 -11.04
C THR A 269 9.08 -24.65 -10.42
N GLY A 270 8.61 -23.65 -9.67
CA GLY A 270 7.32 -23.69 -8.97
C GLY A 270 7.38 -24.43 -7.64
N GLU A 271 8.57 -24.75 -7.14
CA GLU A 271 8.78 -25.44 -5.86
C GLU A 271 8.23 -24.63 -4.67
N ARG A 272 8.24 -23.29 -4.76
CA ARG A 272 7.79 -22.41 -3.68
C ARG A 272 6.30 -22.09 -3.77
N TYR A 273 5.79 -21.87 -4.98
CA TYR A 273 4.41 -21.39 -5.19
C TYR A 273 3.45 -22.42 -5.79
N GLY A 274 3.88 -23.67 -5.99
CA GLY A 274 3.11 -24.76 -6.58
C GLY A 274 2.94 -24.66 -8.11
N LEU A 275 3.30 -23.51 -8.70
CA LEU A 275 3.37 -23.24 -10.13
C LEU A 275 4.58 -22.35 -10.40
N PRO A 276 5.28 -22.51 -11.54
CA PRO A 276 6.30 -21.57 -12.00
C PRO A 276 5.81 -20.13 -11.90
N THR A 277 6.52 -19.31 -11.13
CA THR A 277 6.12 -17.96 -10.76
C THR A 277 7.19 -16.97 -11.20
N TYR A 278 6.76 -15.85 -11.76
CA TYR A 278 7.65 -14.85 -12.35
C TYR A 278 7.31 -13.42 -11.85
N PRO A 279 8.30 -12.54 -11.71
CA PRO A 279 8.11 -11.11 -11.54
C PRO A 279 7.36 -10.47 -12.72
N PHE A 280 6.80 -9.29 -12.49
CA PHE A 280 6.12 -8.53 -13.54
C PHE A 280 7.09 -8.19 -14.68
N LYS A 281 6.75 -8.66 -15.90
CA LYS A 281 7.54 -8.62 -17.16
C LYS A 281 8.65 -9.69 -17.30
N PHE A 282 8.80 -10.64 -16.38
CA PHE A 282 9.87 -11.66 -16.42
C PHE A 282 9.37 -13.08 -16.76
N ALA A 283 8.13 -13.21 -17.24
CA ALA A 283 7.61 -14.50 -17.70
C ALA A 283 8.27 -14.93 -19.03
N PRO A 284 8.73 -16.20 -19.16
CA PRO A 284 9.32 -16.71 -20.39
C PRO A 284 8.36 -16.70 -21.59
N ASP A 285 8.94 -16.65 -22.79
CA ASP A 285 8.18 -16.77 -24.02
C ASP A 285 7.42 -18.10 -24.11
N GLY A 286 6.25 -18.06 -24.76
CA GLY A 286 5.30 -19.17 -24.81
C GLY A 286 4.32 -19.24 -23.63
N LEU A 287 4.52 -18.48 -22.56
CA LEU A 287 3.58 -18.35 -21.44
C LEU A 287 2.84 -17.00 -21.48
N LEU A 288 1.51 -17.03 -21.57
CA LEU A 288 0.69 -15.84 -21.80
C LEU A 288 -0.50 -15.73 -20.85
N THR A 289 -0.78 -14.52 -20.37
CA THR A 289 -2.00 -14.24 -19.61
C THR A 289 -3.26 -14.39 -20.47
N ARG A 290 -4.42 -14.61 -19.84
CA ARG A 290 -5.73 -14.63 -20.54
C ARG A 290 -5.99 -13.37 -21.38
N ARG A 291 -5.42 -12.21 -21.01
CA ARG A 291 -5.49 -10.97 -21.80
C ARG A 291 -4.64 -11.05 -23.06
N GLN A 292 -3.37 -11.45 -22.94
CA GLN A 292 -2.44 -11.58 -24.07
C GLN A 292 -2.85 -12.69 -25.07
N LEU A 293 -3.51 -13.76 -24.60
CA LEU A 293 -4.15 -14.74 -25.49
C LEU A 293 -5.35 -14.12 -26.21
N ARG A 294 -6.23 -13.39 -25.52
CA ARG A 294 -7.39 -12.73 -26.12
C ARG A 294 -7.01 -11.72 -27.20
N THR A 295 -5.90 -10.99 -27.04
CA THR A 295 -5.35 -10.08 -28.05
C THR A 295 -4.91 -10.80 -29.34
N ARG A 296 -4.63 -12.11 -29.28
CA ARG A 296 -4.32 -12.97 -30.43
C ARG A 296 -5.51 -13.81 -30.89
N ASP A 297 -6.73 -13.46 -30.47
CA ASP A 297 -7.97 -14.25 -30.63
C ASP A 297 -7.85 -15.73 -30.20
N LEU A 298 -7.05 -15.98 -29.16
CA LEU A 298 -6.93 -17.27 -28.50
C LEU A 298 -7.60 -17.27 -27.11
N ARG A 299 -7.88 -18.46 -26.60
CA ARG A 299 -8.28 -18.72 -25.21
C ARG A 299 -7.49 -19.92 -24.67
N PRO A 300 -7.34 -20.10 -23.34
CA PRO A 300 -6.54 -21.20 -22.76
C PRO A 300 -6.95 -22.66 -23.09
N GLY A 301 -7.94 -22.92 -23.94
CA GLY A 301 -8.38 -24.29 -24.26
C GLY A 301 -9.23 -24.97 -23.18
N GLY A 302 -9.05 -24.60 -21.91
CA GLY A 302 -9.50 -25.39 -20.76
C GLY A 302 -8.34 -25.99 -19.96
N GLN A 303 -7.10 -25.69 -20.34
CA GLN A 303 -5.92 -26.03 -19.55
C GLN A 303 -5.93 -25.27 -18.20
N GLU A 304 -5.39 -25.91 -17.17
CA GLU A 304 -5.07 -25.25 -15.90
C GLU A 304 -3.89 -24.27 -16.06
N PRO A 305 -3.72 -23.28 -15.16
CA PRO A 305 -2.57 -22.38 -15.20
C PRO A 305 -1.24 -23.15 -15.24
N ALA A 306 -0.39 -22.84 -16.22
CA ALA A 306 0.93 -23.45 -16.35
C ALA A 306 2.01 -22.70 -15.57
N ALA A 307 1.74 -21.42 -15.26
CA ALA A 307 2.60 -20.53 -14.51
C ALA A 307 1.79 -19.33 -13.99
N GLN A 308 2.41 -18.41 -13.25
CA GLN A 308 1.80 -17.17 -12.80
C GLN A 308 2.78 -16.00 -12.70
N ILE A 309 2.26 -14.77 -12.67
CA ILE A 309 3.02 -13.55 -12.37
C ILE A 309 2.53 -12.98 -11.04
N LEU A 310 3.45 -12.64 -10.14
CA LEU A 310 3.16 -11.93 -8.88
C LEU A 310 3.83 -10.56 -8.86
N TRP A 311 3.14 -9.55 -8.31
CA TRP A 311 3.69 -8.21 -8.09
C TRP A 311 2.94 -7.40 -7.02
N ARG A 312 3.46 -6.20 -6.69
CA ARG A 312 3.02 -5.35 -5.56
C ARG A 312 2.93 -6.15 -4.25
N ARG A 313 4.08 -6.70 -3.84
CA ARG A 313 4.23 -7.53 -2.62
C ARG A 313 3.22 -8.70 -2.57
N GLY A 314 3.04 -9.39 -3.72
CA GLY A 314 2.16 -10.55 -3.87
C GLY A 314 0.65 -10.25 -3.93
N LYS A 315 0.22 -8.99 -3.77
CA LYS A 315 -1.21 -8.61 -3.77
C LYS A 315 -1.88 -8.68 -5.14
N ARG A 316 -1.10 -8.81 -6.21
CA ARG A 316 -1.62 -9.00 -7.58
C ARG A 316 -1.03 -10.26 -8.18
N VAL A 317 -1.93 -11.04 -8.79
CA VAL A 317 -1.64 -12.31 -9.46
C VAL A 317 -2.18 -12.26 -10.88
N ALA A 318 -1.41 -12.75 -11.84
CA ALA A 318 -1.90 -13.02 -13.20
C ALA A 318 -1.47 -14.42 -13.64
N TYR A 319 -2.44 -15.33 -13.78
CA TYR A 319 -2.19 -16.68 -14.28
C TYR A 319 -1.78 -16.68 -15.76
N LEU A 320 -0.78 -17.49 -16.06
CA LEU A 320 -0.21 -17.72 -17.37
C LEU A 320 -0.60 -19.11 -17.89
N PHE A 321 -0.79 -19.17 -19.19
CA PHE A 321 -1.24 -20.34 -19.93
C PHE A 321 -0.29 -20.57 -21.10
N ARG A 322 -0.02 -21.82 -21.41
CA ARG A 322 0.81 -22.22 -22.55
C ARG A 322 0.13 -21.83 -23.86
N LEU A 323 0.88 -21.12 -24.70
CA LEU A 323 0.44 -20.66 -26.03
C LEU A 323 0.20 -21.84 -26.98
N ASP A 324 1.03 -22.88 -26.94
CA ASP A 324 0.91 -24.06 -27.81
C ASP A 324 -0.32 -24.92 -27.49
N LEU A 325 -0.83 -24.83 -26.26
CA LEU A 325 -2.09 -25.46 -25.82
C LEU A 325 -3.30 -24.50 -25.89
N ALA A 326 -3.11 -23.26 -26.35
CA ALA A 326 -4.19 -22.32 -26.50
C ALA A 326 -4.97 -22.59 -27.80
N VAL A 327 -6.29 -22.45 -27.75
CA VAL A 327 -7.18 -22.71 -28.88
C VAL A 327 -7.88 -21.43 -29.31
N PRO A 328 -8.40 -21.35 -30.55
CA PRO A 328 -9.19 -20.20 -30.99
C PRO A 328 -10.28 -19.79 -30.00
N LYS A 329 -10.40 -18.48 -29.77
CA LYS A 329 -11.47 -17.86 -29.01
C LYS A 329 -12.80 -18.20 -29.69
N ARG A 330 -13.80 -18.57 -28.89
CA ARG A 330 -15.12 -18.90 -29.44
C ARG A 330 -15.78 -17.64 -30.01
N THR A 331 -15.94 -17.61 -31.32
CA THR A 331 -16.81 -16.64 -32.00
C THR A 331 -18.26 -17.01 -31.72
N ALA A 332 -19.07 -16.05 -31.26
CA ALA A 332 -20.51 -16.27 -31.11
C ALA A 332 -21.12 -16.59 -32.48
N THR A 333 -21.89 -17.67 -32.57
CA THR A 333 -22.55 -18.07 -33.83
C THR A 333 -23.51 -16.97 -34.30
N PRO A 334 -23.87 -16.91 -35.60
CA PRO A 334 -24.90 -15.98 -36.08
C PRO A 334 -26.20 -16.07 -35.27
N ALA A 335 -26.62 -17.27 -34.88
CA ALA A 335 -27.78 -17.49 -34.01
C ALA A 335 -27.58 -16.93 -32.58
N GLN A 336 -26.39 -17.08 -31.99
CA GLN A 336 -26.08 -16.49 -30.68
C GLN A 336 -26.02 -14.97 -30.73
N ARG A 337 -25.47 -14.37 -31.80
CA ARG A 337 -25.50 -12.93 -32.02
C ARG A 337 -26.93 -12.43 -32.17
N ALA A 338 -27.72 -13.03 -33.06
CA ALA A 338 -29.13 -12.69 -33.22
C ALA A 338 -29.96 -12.88 -31.94
N ALA A 339 -29.64 -13.87 -31.09
CA ALA A 339 -30.28 -14.04 -29.78
C ALA A 339 -29.90 -12.92 -28.79
N ILE A 340 -28.63 -12.50 -28.78
CA ILE A 340 -28.17 -11.33 -28.02
C ILE A 340 -28.84 -10.07 -28.55
N ASP A 341 -28.83 -9.82 -29.86
CA ASP A 341 -29.45 -8.66 -30.49
C ASP A 341 -30.95 -8.61 -30.22
N LYS A 342 -31.65 -9.75 -30.24
CA LYS A 342 -33.06 -9.86 -29.83
C LYS A 342 -33.26 -9.55 -28.35
N ALA A 343 -32.40 -10.04 -27.46
CA ALA A 343 -32.48 -9.76 -26.03
C ALA A 343 -32.16 -8.29 -25.70
N LEU A 344 -31.20 -7.69 -26.41
CA LEU A 344 -30.87 -6.27 -26.30
C LEU A 344 -32.01 -5.40 -26.88
N THR A 345 -32.59 -5.79 -28.02
CA THR A 345 -33.75 -5.12 -28.62
C THR A 345 -34.95 -5.17 -27.68
N ALA A 346 -35.29 -6.33 -27.11
CA ALA A 346 -36.38 -6.47 -26.16
C ALA A 346 -36.19 -5.58 -24.91
N ARG A 347 -34.96 -5.42 -24.42
CA ARG A 347 -34.62 -4.47 -23.34
C ARG A 347 -34.70 -2.99 -23.77
N ARG A 348 -34.85 -2.70 -25.06
CA ARG A 348 -34.95 -1.37 -25.66
C ARG A 348 -36.35 -1.09 -26.22
N THR A 349 -37.22 -2.10 -26.34
CA THR A 349 -38.61 -1.97 -26.77
C THR A 349 -39.47 -1.49 -25.60
N CYS A 350 -40.13 -0.35 -25.76
CA CYS A 350 -41.14 0.12 -24.83
C CYS A 350 -42.36 -0.82 -24.81
N PRO A 351 -42.86 -1.28 -23.64
CA PRO A 351 -44.12 -2.03 -23.59
C PRO A 351 -45.33 -1.18 -23.98
N ASP A 352 -45.40 0.09 -23.56
CA ASP A 352 -46.60 0.93 -23.77
C ASP A 352 -46.80 1.39 -25.23
N CYS A 353 -45.75 1.90 -25.89
CA CYS A 353 -45.82 2.37 -27.27
C CYS A 353 -45.22 1.42 -28.31
N GLY A 354 -44.65 0.27 -27.90
CA GLY A 354 -44.04 -0.71 -28.79
C GLY A 354 -42.74 -0.29 -29.48
N GLN A 355 -42.28 0.97 -29.33
CA GLN A 355 -41.11 1.48 -30.05
C GLN A 355 -39.78 1.02 -29.44
N VAL A 356 -38.82 0.66 -30.30
CA VAL A 356 -37.43 0.38 -29.91
C VAL A 356 -36.66 1.70 -29.77
N LYS A 357 -36.17 1.99 -28.57
CA LYS A 357 -35.39 3.21 -28.25
C LYS A 357 -33.89 2.98 -28.43
N PRO A 358 -33.05 4.03 -28.51
CA PRO A 358 -31.58 3.87 -28.57
C PRO A 358 -30.97 3.38 -27.23
N TYR A 359 -31.69 3.55 -26.12
CA TYR A 359 -31.30 3.17 -24.75
C TYR A 359 -32.11 1.99 -24.22
N TYR A 360 -31.62 1.30 -23.18
CA TYR A 360 -32.41 0.30 -22.46
C TYR A 360 -33.55 0.96 -21.68
N ILE A 361 -34.77 0.44 -21.82
CA ILE A 361 -35.94 0.92 -21.10
C ILE A 361 -35.66 0.87 -19.60
N PRO A 362 -35.77 2.00 -18.87
CA PRO A 362 -35.47 2.03 -17.45
C PRO A 362 -36.39 1.10 -16.67
N ARG A 363 -35.82 0.21 -15.85
CA ARG A 363 -36.61 -0.69 -14.99
C ARG A 363 -37.44 0.02 -13.92
N ARG A 364 -37.23 1.33 -13.71
CA ARG A 364 -38.01 2.19 -12.81
C ARG A 364 -39.39 2.53 -13.37
N THR A 365 -39.39 3.06 -14.59
CA THR A 365 -40.59 3.54 -15.29
C THR A 365 -41.33 2.38 -15.96
N GLY A 366 -40.64 1.28 -16.28
CA GLY A 366 -41.17 0.16 -17.06
C GLY A 366 -41.36 0.50 -18.55
N THR A 367 -41.49 1.79 -18.86
CA THR A 367 -41.80 2.36 -20.18
C THR A 367 -40.72 3.35 -20.64
N CYS A 368 -40.75 3.72 -21.93
CA CYS A 368 -39.77 4.66 -22.48
C CYS A 368 -40.01 6.09 -22.02
N LEU A 369 -38.95 6.91 -22.09
CA LEU A 369 -38.95 8.30 -21.63
C LEU A 369 -39.88 9.22 -22.44
N ASP A 370 -40.33 8.78 -23.62
CA ASP A 370 -41.26 9.52 -24.48
C ASP A 370 -42.74 9.19 -24.18
N CYS A 371 -43.02 8.20 -23.31
CA CYS A 371 -44.37 7.84 -22.88
C CYS A 371 -44.74 8.56 -21.58
N PRO A 372 -46.03 8.85 -21.31
CA PRO A 372 -46.45 9.58 -20.11
C PRO A 372 -46.01 8.95 -18.77
N GLY A 373 -45.88 7.61 -18.71
CA GLY A 373 -45.37 6.89 -17.53
C GLY A 373 -43.84 6.85 -17.41
N GLY A 374 -43.10 7.37 -18.39
CA GLY A 374 -41.64 7.43 -18.41
C GLY A 374 -41.06 8.84 -18.58
N SER A 375 -41.89 9.82 -18.90
CA SER A 375 -41.55 11.24 -18.98
C SER A 375 -41.67 11.98 -17.64
N GLN A 376 -41.52 11.28 -16.50
CA GLN A 376 -41.51 11.80 -15.13
C GLN A 376 -40.19 11.46 -14.43
#